data_AF-A0ABD0PR18-F1
#
_entry.id   AF-A0ABD0PR18-F1
#
_cell.length_a   1.000
_cell.length_b   1.000
_cell.length_c   1.000
_cell.angle_alpha   90.00
_cell.angle_beta   90.00
_cell.angle_gamma   90.00
#
_symmetry.space_group_name_H-M   'P 1'
#
loop_
_entity.id
_entity.type
_entity.pdbx_description
1 polymer ?
#
loop_
_entity_poly.entity_id
_entity_poly.type
_entity_poly.pdbx_seq_one_letter_code
_entity_poly.pdbx_strand_id
1 'polypeptide(L)'
;QVTARAFAFAFIADTCVVGFLLVAAFLFFHVILMLRGQTTREWYSTRQPYNLGTLANVRECLGKYWYICWLCPLIPSPLPGDGINFKVTGSLEPL
;
A
#
# COMPACT_ATOMS: atom_id res chain seq x y z
N GLN A 1 2.15 24.32 -38.18
CA GLN A 1 3.29 23.95 -37.31
C GLN A 1 2.82 24.02 -35.86
N VAL A 2 3.18 23.04 -35.03
CA VAL A 2 2.83 23.05 -33.60
C VAL A 2 3.70 24.10 -32.91
N THR A 3 3.09 24.99 -32.12
CA THR A 3 3.84 25.99 -31.37
C THR A 3 4.56 25.33 -30.20
N ALA A 4 5.76 25.79 -29.86
CA ALA A 4 6.55 25.24 -28.76
C ALA A 4 5.78 25.21 -27.42
N ARG A 5 4.88 26.17 -27.20
CA ARG A 5 4.01 26.21 -26.02
C ARG A 5 3.00 25.06 -26.00
N ALA A 6 2.33 24.79 -27.12
CA ALA A 6 1.39 23.69 -27.22
C ALA A 6 2.07 22.34 -26.99
N PHE A 7 3.29 22.17 -27.50
CA PHE A 7 4.10 20.99 -27.23
C PHE A 7 4.46 20.87 -25.73
N ALA A 8 4.92 21.96 -25.10
CA ALA A 8 5.26 21.94 -23.68
C ALA A 8 4.06 21.59 -22.79
N PHE A 9 2.86 22.13 -23.07
CA PHE A 9 1.65 21.78 -22.34
C PHE A 9 1.29 20.30 -22.48
N ALA A 10 1.34 19.76 -23.71
CA ALA A 10 1.07 18.35 -23.95
C ALA A 10 2.07 17.46 -23.19
N PHE A 11 3.37 17.76 -23.29
CA PHE A 11 4.41 16.99 -22.61
C PHE A 11 4.25 16.96 -21.09
N ILE A 12 3.94 18.11 -20.48
CA ILE A 12 3.71 18.19 -19.02
C ILE A 12 2.46 17.39 -18.65
N ALA A 13 1.36 17.57 -19.38
CA ALA A 13 0.11 16.86 -19.11
C ALA A 13 0.29 15.34 -19.23
N ASP A 14 0.95 14.87 -20.28
CA ASP A 14 1.22 13.45 -20.51
C ASP A 14 2.13 12.89 -19.40
N THR A 15 3.16 13.63 -18.99
CA THR A 15 4.03 13.23 -17.87
C THR A 15 3.25 13.12 -16.55
N CYS A 16 2.35 14.07 -16.28
CA CYS A 16 1.47 14.01 -15.09
C CYS A 16 0.53 12.81 -15.14
N VAL A 17 -0.05 12.50 -16.31
CA VAL A 17 -0.94 11.35 -16.48
C VAL A 17 -0.18 10.05 -16.26
N VAL A 18 0.98 9.88 -16.88
CA VAL A 18 1.81 8.68 -16.71
C VAL A 18 2.25 8.52 -15.25
N GLY A 19 2.69 9.61 -14.62
CA GLY A 19 3.06 9.62 -13.19
C GLY A 19 1.90 9.23 -12.29
N PHE A 20 0.72 9.78 -12.52
CA PHE A 20 -0.50 9.42 -11.79
C PHE A 20 -0.85 7.94 -11.95
N LEU A 21 -0.85 7.42 -13.18
CA LEU A 21 -1.16 6.01 -13.44
C LEU A 21 -0.16 5.07 -12.76
N LEU A 22 1.13 5.40 -12.79
CA LEU A 22 2.17 4.62 -12.14
C LEU A 22 1.95 4.57 -10.62
N VAL A 23 1.80 5.74 -9.99
CA VAL A 23 1.61 5.84 -8.53
C VAL A 23 0.30 5.18 -8.11
N ALA A 24 -0.77 5.34 -8.87
CA ALA A 24 -2.03 4.67 -8.62
C ALA A 24 -1.88 3.14 -8.66
N ALA A 25 -1.19 2.59 -9.67
CA ALA A 25 -0.95 1.15 -9.77
C ALA A 25 -0.19 0.61 -8.54
N PHE A 26 0.87 1.31 -8.10
CA PHE A 26 1.59 0.94 -6.87
C PHE A 26 0.73 1.06 -5.62
N LEU A 27 -0.09 2.11 -5.52
CA LEU A 27 -1.01 2.28 -4.41
C LEU A 27 -1.99 1.11 -4.33
N PHE A 28 -2.65 0.75 -5.43
CA PHE A 28 -3.57 -0.39 -5.47
C PHE A 28 -2.87 -1.71 -5.12
N PHE A 29 -1.67 -1.92 -5.64
CA PHE A 29 -0.85 -3.08 -5.29
C PHE A 29 -0.59 -3.17 -3.78
N HIS A 30 -0.16 -2.07 -3.15
CA HIS A 30 0.09 -2.02 -1.71
C HIS A 30 -1.19 -2.13 -0.87
N VAL A 31 -2.33 -1.61 -1.35
CA VAL A 31 -3.63 -1.83 -0.71
C VAL A 31 -3.99 -3.31 -0.72
N ILE A 32 -3.77 -4.03 -1.83
CA ILE A 32 -4.03 -5.48 -1.90
C ILE A 32 -3.12 -6.25 -0.93
N LEU A 33 -1.83 -5.90 -0.87
CA LEU A 33 -0.88 -6.47 0.09
C LEU A 33 -1.34 -6.25 1.54
N MET A 34 -1.73 -5.03 1.88
CA MET A 34 -2.27 -4.69 3.19
C MET A 34 -3.51 -5.54 3.51
N LEU A 35 -4.47 -5.64 2.58
CA LEU A 35 -5.68 -6.44 2.80
C LEU A 35 -5.40 -7.94 2.98
N ARG A 36 -4.32 -8.45 2.38
CA ARG A 36 -3.86 -9.85 2.51
C ARG A 36 -2.96 -10.08 3.72
N GLY A 37 -2.55 -9.05 4.46
CA GLY A 37 -1.60 -9.17 5.56
C GLY A 37 -0.23 -9.66 5.08
N GLN A 38 0.25 -9.13 3.94
CA GLN A 38 1.50 -9.55 3.32
C GLN A 38 2.38 -8.36 2.97
N THR A 39 3.68 -8.61 2.93
CA THR A 39 4.69 -7.68 2.39
C THR A 39 4.95 -7.94 0.90
N THR A 40 5.60 -7.01 0.22
CA THR A 40 6.02 -7.19 -1.20
C THR A 40 6.88 -8.44 -1.38
N ARG A 41 7.74 -8.75 -0.39
CA ARG A 41 8.58 -9.96 -0.40
C ARG A 41 7.74 -11.24 -0.38
N GLU A 42 6.58 -11.21 0.27
CA GLU A 42 5.68 -12.35 0.43
C GLU A 42 4.63 -12.43 -0.69
N TRP A 43 4.60 -11.50 -1.65
CA TRP A 43 3.58 -11.43 -2.69
C TRP A 43 3.37 -12.74 -3.46
N TYR A 44 4.48 -13.39 -3.83
CA TYR A 44 4.48 -14.65 -4.57
C TYR A 44 4.15 -15.86 -3.68
N SER A 45 4.11 -15.69 -2.36
CA SER A 45 3.67 -16.74 -1.45
C SER A 45 2.15 -16.88 -1.51
N THR A 46 1.69 -18.10 -1.78
CA THR A 46 0.28 -18.49 -1.62
C THR A 46 -0.12 -18.56 -0.16
N ARG A 47 0.85 -18.70 0.75
CA ARG A 47 0.62 -18.71 2.20
C ARG A 47 0.50 -17.29 2.73
N GLN A 48 -0.50 -17.07 3.57
CA GLN A 48 -0.77 -15.80 4.24
C GLN A 48 -0.85 -16.01 5.76
N PRO A 49 0.24 -16.48 6.41
CA PRO A 49 0.20 -16.86 7.82
C PRO A 49 -0.09 -15.67 8.75
N TYR A 50 0.14 -14.44 8.30
CA TYR A 50 -0.09 -13.20 9.04
C TYR A 50 -1.43 -12.52 8.68
N ASN A 51 -2.27 -13.16 7.86
CA ASN A 51 -3.57 -12.59 7.51
C ASN A 51 -4.56 -12.75 8.68
N LEU A 52 -4.92 -11.63 9.30
CA LEU A 52 -5.85 -11.57 10.44
C LEU A 52 -7.29 -11.25 10.01
N GLY A 53 -7.54 -11.15 8.70
CA GLY A 53 -8.77 -10.63 8.11
C GLY A 53 -8.65 -9.16 7.70
N THR A 54 -9.44 -8.72 6.72
CA THR A 54 -9.28 -7.44 6.02
C THR A 54 -9.19 -6.23 6.95
N LEU A 55 -10.17 -6.05 7.83
CA LEU A 55 -10.21 -4.92 8.77
C LEU A 55 -9.08 -5.00 9.82
N ALA A 56 -8.74 -6.20 10.27
CA ALA A 56 -7.67 -6.40 11.23
C ALA A 56 -6.31 -6.05 10.60
N ASN A 57 -6.07 -6.48 9.35
CA ASN A 57 -4.84 -6.14 8.63
C ASN A 57 -4.72 -4.64 8.38
N VAL A 58 -5.82 -3.96 8.04
CA VAL A 58 -5.83 -2.49 7.91
C VAL A 58 -5.46 -1.82 9.23
N ARG A 59 -5.98 -2.30 10.36
CA ARG A 59 -5.65 -1.77 11.70
C ARG A 59 -4.22 -2.08 12.12
N GLU A 60 -3.68 -3.25 11.79
CA GLU A 60 -2.29 -3.60 12.06
C GLU A 60 -1.33 -2.74 11.21
N CYS A 61 -1.69 -2.40 9.97
CA CYS A 61 -0.86 -1.60 9.07
C CYS A 61 -0.96 -0.09 9.33
N LEU A 62 -2.16 0.44 9.57
CA LEU A 62 -2.42 1.88 9.73
C LEU A 62 -2.59 2.32 11.18
N GLY A 63 -2.72 1.40 12.13
CA GLY A 63 -2.80 1.70 13.56
C GLY A 63 -4.17 2.13 14.07
N LYS A 64 -4.18 2.72 15.26
CA LYS A 64 -5.40 3.11 16.00
C LYS A 64 -6.33 4.05 15.23
N TYR A 65 -5.77 5.00 14.48
CA TYR A 65 -6.52 6.03 13.74
C TYR A 65 -6.51 5.76 12.22
N TRP A 66 -6.56 4.49 11.83
CA TRP A 66 -6.53 4.02 10.44
C TRP A 66 -7.54 4.71 9.49
N TYR A 67 -8.66 5.18 10.01
CA TYR A 67 -9.72 5.83 9.23
C TYR A 67 -9.39 7.27 8.80
N ILE A 68 -8.41 7.93 9.45
CA ILE A 68 -8.02 9.33 9.18
C ILE A 68 -6.53 9.52 8.86
N CYS A 69 -5.64 8.62 9.31
CA CYS A 69 -4.19 8.83 9.22
C CYS A 69 -3.67 8.89 7.77
N TRP A 70 -4.39 8.31 6.81
CA TRP A 70 -4.02 8.32 5.40
C TRP A 70 -4.28 9.68 4.71
N LEU A 71 -5.03 10.59 5.34
CA LEU A 71 -5.25 11.95 4.83
C LEU A 71 -4.03 12.86 5.03
N CYS A 72 -3.25 12.62 6.09
CA CYS A 72 -2.08 13.41 6.42
C CYS A 72 -1.07 12.59 7.23
N PRO A 73 0.20 12.48 6.79
CA PRO A 73 1.22 11.70 7.49
C PRO A 73 1.60 12.29 8.86
N LEU A 74 1.22 13.53 9.14
CA LEU A 74 1.45 14.19 10.42
C LEU A 74 0.43 13.77 11.49
N ILE A 75 -0.63 13.04 11.13
CA ILE A 75 -1.58 12.49 12.10
C ILE A 75 -0.96 11.22 12.69
N PRO A 76 -0.50 11.24 13.96
CA PRO A 76 0.14 10.07 14.55
C PRO A 76 -0.89 8.96 14.73
N SER A 77 -0.61 7.78 14.17
CA SER A 77 -1.45 6.60 14.36
C SER A 77 -0.61 5.46 14.94
N PRO A 78 -0.65 5.27 16.28
CA PRO A 78 0.14 4.23 16.93
C PRO A 78 -0.21 2.85 16.38
N LEU A 79 0.81 2.10 15.96
CA LEU A 79 0.67 0.73 15.52
C LEU A 79 0.51 -0.19 16.74
N PRO A 80 -0.29 -1.27 16.62
CA PRO A 80 -0.51 -2.21 17.73
C PRO A 80 0.68 -3.16 18.00
N GLY A 81 1.59 -3.33 17.03
CA GLY A 81 2.75 -4.23 17.13
C GLY A 81 4.07 -3.51 17.41
N ASP A 82 5.08 -4.29 17.78
CA ASP A 82 6.46 -3.84 18.05
C ASP A 82 7.38 -3.92 16.80
N GLY A 83 6.86 -4.42 15.68
CA GLY A 83 7.60 -4.62 14.44
C GLY A 83 8.51 -5.86 14.43
N ILE A 84 8.49 -6.66 15.49
CA ILE A 84 9.31 -7.87 15.65
C ILE A 84 8.40 -9.10 15.77
N ASN A 85 7.35 -9.00 16.58
CA ASN A 85 6.40 -10.06 16.87
C ASN A 85 5.07 -9.80 16.14
N PHE A 86 4.68 -10.75 15.28
CA PHE A 86 3.45 -10.69 14.50
C PHE A 86 2.51 -11.82 14.90
N LYS A 87 1.21 -11.54 14.93
CA LYS A 87 0.19 -12.55 15.17
C LYS A 87 0.09 -13.47 13.96
N VAL A 88 -0.01 -14.77 14.22
CA VAL A 88 -0.04 -15.81 13.21
C VAL A 88 -1.37 -16.54 13.26
N THR A 89 -1.98 -16.74 12.10
CA THR A 89 -3.25 -17.47 11.90
C THR A 89 -3.07 -18.74 11.06
N GLY A 90 -1.91 -18.94 10.43
CA GLY A 90 -1.59 -20.11 9.61
C GLY A 90 -0.24 -20.75 9.97
N SER A 91 0.03 -21.94 9.43
CA SER A 91 1.31 -22.62 9.67
C SER A 91 2.49 -21.83 9.08
N LEU A 92 3.58 -21.74 9.86
CA LEU A 92 4.86 -21.19 9.42
C LEU A 92 5.79 -22.25 8.82
N GLU A 93 5.52 -23.53 9.10
CA GLU A 93 6.33 -24.65 8.63
C GLU A 93 6.21 -24.78 7.10
N PRO A 94 7.34 -24.85 6.36
CA PRO A 94 7.31 -25.29 4.98
C PRO A 94 6.97 -26.79 4.92
N LEU A 95 6.00 -27.15 4.07
CA LEU A 95 5.83 -28.52 3.57
C LEU A 95 7.11 -29.01 2.88
#